data_AF-R7AY54-F1
#
_entry.id   AF-R7AY54-F1
#
_cell.length_a   1.000
_cell.length_b   1.000
_cell.length_c   1.000
_cell.angle_alpha   90.00
_cell.angle_beta   90.00
_cell.angle_gamma   90.00
#
_symmetry.space_group_name_H-M   'P 1'
#
loop_
_entity.id
_entity.type
_entity.pdbx_description
1 polymer ?
#
loop_
_entity_poly.entity_id
_entity_poly.type
_entity_poly.pdbx_seq_one_letter_code
_entity_poly.pdbx_strand_id
1 'polypeptide(L)'
;MKTKITYLFLLLMTMVLGLQSCKADKVDGAVFSLSIDGQESTSITFGYGQTFVMAKLSSNAGWSLSSDQSWCTLSNVSGNPTDEQYIKIAVERNTTDAERTATITMNAGGNIRQYTVTQTSKNAETYPVGMEKDAIETIKSIQMGINLGNTLEAPGGEEAWGAPHTTQAIIDQMKAWGFNAIRVPCSWDQYLEADGITINPDWMNRVKEVIDYCMNADLYTILNIHWDQGWMENHCDASMETPESIAQIESKVYNLWTQIATTFKDYDGRLLFAGANEPVVESREDMAVLNRYEQAFVHAVRRTGGNNLYRNLVIQGPRTDINRTDMWMELPEDTVSARMIIEVHFYDPFQFCLDDNPNSCTYFWGEPYAKYGPINEGSQEMHVCEQFEKMKKKFVDKGIPLVLGEYSAMYRTHPVDSLQEVCHESEGYFTGYVTEQAKNNGLAPFLWDIQNGGLFDRNKGKILLPTVYNQLKEGAERGQYPF
;
A
#
# COMPACT_ATOMS: atom_id res chain seq x y z
N MET A 1 -54.07 -18.89 -69.14
CA MET A 1 -53.46 -17.99 -68.14
C MET A 1 -51.95 -18.24 -68.12
N LYS A 2 -51.20 -17.17 -68.43
CA LYS A 2 -49.74 -16.98 -68.44
C LYS A 2 -49.13 -17.29 -67.04
N THR A 3 -47.88 -17.71 -66.77
CA THR A 3 -46.63 -18.11 -67.48
C THR A 3 -45.72 -18.75 -66.40
N LYS A 4 -44.78 -19.62 -66.80
CA LYS A 4 -43.65 -20.13 -65.99
C LYS A 4 -42.66 -19.01 -65.61
N ILE A 5 -41.83 -19.21 -64.56
CA ILE A 5 -40.35 -19.06 -64.57
C ILE A 5 -39.73 -19.43 -63.21
N THR A 6 -38.54 -20.01 -63.31
CA THR A 6 -37.66 -20.61 -62.31
C THR A 6 -36.47 -19.68 -61.97
N TYR A 7 -35.71 -20.00 -60.91
CA TYR A 7 -34.31 -19.65 -60.62
C TYR A 7 -33.96 -18.31 -59.93
N LEU A 8 -33.34 -18.46 -58.76
CA LEU A 8 -31.95 -18.07 -58.47
C LEU A 8 -31.45 -16.82 -59.22
N PHE A 9 -31.36 -15.69 -58.52
CA PHE A 9 -30.58 -14.54 -58.98
C PHE A 9 -29.35 -14.36 -58.08
N LEU A 10 -28.22 -14.69 -58.68
CA LEU A 10 -26.88 -14.32 -58.26
C LEU A 10 -26.51 -13.02 -59.00
N LEU A 11 -25.78 -12.16 -58.31
CA LEU A 11 -24.76 -11.24 -58.83
C LEU A 11 -25.17 -9.94 -59.58
N LEU A 12 -24.57 -8.87 -59.04
CA LEU A 12 -23.89 -7.78 -59.76
C LEU A 12 -24.74 -6.60 -60.26
N MET A 13 -24.77 -5.54 -59.45
CA MET A 13 -24.42 -4.21 -59.96
C MET A 13 -23.62 -3.42 -58.92
N THR A 14 -22.49 -2.94 -59.41
CA THR A 14 -21.33 -2.34 -58.77
C THR A 14 -21.46 -0.85 -58.50
N MET A 15 -20.58 -0.35 -57.61
CA MET A 15 -20.14 1.05 -57.41
C MET A 15 -21.18 1.97 -56.74
N VAL A 16 -20.88 2.69 -55.66
CA VAL A 16 -19.65 3.46 -55.38
C VAL A 16 -19.31 3.38 -53.89
N LEU A 17 -18.01 3.22 -53.65
CA LEU A 17 -17.30 3.31 -52.38
C LEU A 17 -17.67 4.58 -51.61
N GLY A 18 -18.28 4.39 -50.45
CA GLY A 18 -18.17 5.31 -49.31
C GLY A 18 -17.06 4.86 -48.36
N LEU A 19 -15.90 4.44 -48.89
CA LEU A 19 -14.68 4.44 -48.10
C LEU A 19 -14.32 5.92 -47.89
N GLN A 20 -14.77 6.52 -46.80
CA GLN A 20 -13.94 7.54 -46.17
C GLN A 20 -12.73 6.81 -45.57
N SER A 21 -11.81 6.47 -46.47
CA SER A 21 -10.39 6.46 -46.17
C SER A 21 -10.11 7.85 -45.61
N CYS A 22 -9.89 7.95 -44.29
CA CYS A 22 -8.94 8.94 -43.81
C CYS A 22 -7.63 8.62 -44.53
N LYS A 23 -7.41 9.25 -45.70
CA LYS A 23 -6.06 9.49 -46.16
C LYS A 23 -5.44 10.29 -45.01
N ALA A 24 -4.69 9.62 -44.15
CA ALA A 24 -3.65 10.32 -43.43
C ALA A 24 -2.80 10.96 -44.52
N ASP A 25 -2.90 12.27 -44.68
CA ASP A 25 -2.10 12.99 -45.65
C ASP A 25 -0.66 12.62 -45.35
N LYS A 26 -0.04 11.92 -46.30
CA LYS A 26 1.36 11.53 -46.18
C LYS A 26 2.14 12.85 -46.19
N VAL A 27 2.69 13.23 -45.05
CA VAL A 27 3.48 14.45 -44.94
C VAL A 27 4.89 14.09 -45.37
N ASP A 28 5.30 14.53 -46.57
CA ASP A 28 6.69 14.39 -47.00
C ASP A 28 7.60 15.13 -46.00
N GLY A 29 8.53 14.40 -45.39
CA GLY A 29 9.39 14.94 -44.32
C GLY A 29 8.79 14.85 -42.91
N ALA A 30 7.83 13.94 -42.65
CA ALA A 30 7.39 13.66 -41.28
C ALA A 30 8.57 13.17 -40.41
N VAL A 31 8.85 13.93 -39.35
CA VAL A 31 9.90 13.65 -38.36
C VAL A 31 9.25 13.52 -37.00
N PHE A 32 9.69 12.52 -36.26
CA PHE A 32 9.28 12.32 -34.89
C PHE A 32 10.38 11.63 -34.10
N SER A 33 10.29 11.74 -32.78
CA SER A 33 11.20 11.09 -31.85
C SER A 33 10.48 10.77 -30.54
N LEU A 34 11.01 9.75 -29.86
CA LEU A 34 10.68 9.43 -28.50
C LEU A 34 11.98 9.47 -27.69
N SER A 35 12.00 10.28 -26.64
CA SER A 35 13.17 10.46 -25.79
C SER A 35 12.86 10.17 -24.33
N ILE A 36 13.79 9.53 -23.65
CA ILE A 36 13.73 9.22 -22.21
C ILE A 36 14.95 9.89 -21.59
N ASP A 37 14.74 10.66 -20.51
CA ASP A 37 15.79 11.43 -19.83
C ASP A 37 16.63 12.31 -20.78
N GLY A 38 15.97 12.87 -21.81
CA GLY A 38 16.59 13.75 -22.79
C GLY A 38 17.38 13.03 -23.90
N GLN A 39 17.40 11.70 -23.93
CA GLN A 39 18.05 10.92 -24.99
C GLN A 39 17.01 10.25 -25.89
N GLU A 40 17.10 10.46 -27.21
CA GLU A 40 16.28 9.72 -28.18
C GLU A 40 16.62 8.23 -28.09
N SER A 41 15.59 7.40 -27.95
CA SER A 41 15.79 5.96 -27.77
C SER A 41 14.97 5.15 -28.77
N THR A 42 15.54 4.06 -29.25
CA THR A 42 14.86 3.03 -30.06
C THR A 42 14.46 1.81 -29.23
N SER A 43 14.84 1.77 -27.95
CA SER A 43 14.52 0.69 -27.03
C SER A 43 14.29 1.19 -25.61
N ILE A 44 13.44 0.52 -24.86
CA ILE A 44 13.07 0.90 -23.50
C ILE A 44 13.22 -0.34 -22.65
N THR A 45 14.02 -0.27 -21.58
CA THR A 45 14.23 -1.41 -20.69
C THR A 45 13.63 -1.10 -19.33
N PHE A 46 12.80 -2.01 -18.83
CA PHE A 46 12.22 -1.99 -17.51
C PHE A 46 12.91 -3.04 -16.62
N GLY A 47 13.47 -2.57 -15.50
CA GLY A 47 13.91 -3.43 -14.40
C GLY A 47 12.74 -4.20 -13.76
N TYR A 48 13.06 -5.19 -12.94
CA TYR A 48 12.03 -6.00 -12.27
C TYR A 48 11.20 -5.11 -11.34
N GLY A 49 9.90 -4.97 -11.64
CA GLY A 49 8.99 -4.15 -10.85
C GLY A 49 8.96 -2.66 -11.17
N GLN A 50 9.75 -2.16 -12.13
CA GLN A 50 9.51 -0.83 -12.70
C GLN A 50 8.17 -0.85 -13.44
N THR A 51 7.31 0.14 -13.18
CA THR A 51 5.93 0.15 -13.68
C THR A 51 5.69 1.15 -14.80
N PHE A 52 6.49 2.20 -14.92
CA PHE A 52 6.39 3.15 -16.04
C PHE A 52 7.65 3.99 -16.25
N VAL A 53 7.75 4.58 -17.45
CA VAL A 53 8.65 5.70 -17.76
C VAL A 53 7.85 6.80 -18.45
N MET A 54 8.28 8.05 -18.27
CA MET A 54 7.75 9.18 -19.02
C MET A 54 8.65 9.43 -20.22
N ALA A 55 8.10 9.28 -21.42
CA ALA A 55 8.83 9.53 -22.65
C ALA A 55 8.36 10.83 -23.29
N LYS A 56 9.29 11.72 -23.61
CA LYS A 56 9.04 12.94 -24.37
C LYS A 56 8.93 12.59 -25.86
N LEU A 57 7.74 12.82 -26.41
CA LEU A 57 7.39 12.71 -27.82
C LEU A 57 7.47 14.08 -28.49
N SER A 58 8.05 14.11 -29.68
CA SER A 58 8.00 15.24 -30.61
C SER A 58 7.58 14.74 -31.98
N SER A 59 6.71 15.48 -32.68
CA SER A 59 6.25 15.13 -34.02
C SER A 59 5.80 16.36 -34.80
N ASN A 60 6.30 16.55 -36.02
CA ASN A 60 5.85 17.62 -36.91
C ASN A 60 4.56 17.29 -37.68
N ALA A 61 4.04 16.07 -37.52
CA ALA A 61 2.81 15.58 -38.15
C ALA A 61 1.85 15.00 -37.09
N GLY A 62 0.57 14.84 -37.46
CA GLY A 62 -0.36 14.05 -36.66
C GLY A 62 0.19 12.63 -36.48
N TRP A 63 0.11 12.12 -35.26
CA TRP A 63 0.78 10.88 -34.85
C TRP A 63 -0.18 9.90 -34.18
N SER A 64 0.16 8.61 -34.25
CA SER A 64 -0.46 7.54 -33.48
C SER A 64 0.60 6.58 -32.92
N LEU A 65 0.26 5.95 -31.79
CA LEU A 65 1.04 4.94 -31.10
C LEU A 65 0.17 3.71 -30.84
N SER A 66 0.74 2.51 -30.97
CA SER A 66 0.12 1.28 -30.50
C SER A 66 1.15 0.33 -29.90
N SER A 67 0.74 -0.45 -28.90
CA SER A 67 1.52 -1.59 -28.39
C SER A 67 0.95 -2.88 -28.96
N ASP A 68 1.81 -3.86 -29.26
CA ASP A 68 1.41 -5.21 -29.67
C ASP A 68 1.12 -6.14 -28.48
N GLN A 69 1.40 -5.70 -27.24
CA GLN A 69 1.17 -6.46 -26.02
C GLN A 69 0.25 -5.71 -25.05
N SER A 70 -0.71 -6.41 -24.45
CA SER A 70 -1.65 -5.83 -23.48
C SER A 70 -0.96 -5.37 -22.19
N TRP A 71 0.12 -6.03 -21.79
CA TRP A 71 0.88 -5.69 -20.59
C TRP A 71 1.75 -4.43 -20.75
N CYS A 72 1.88 -3.87 -21.95
CA CYS A 72 2.58 -2.61 -22.22
C CYS A 72 1.56 -1.57 -22.69
N THR A 73 1.23 -0.59 -21.84
CA THR A 73 0.16 0.38 -22.06
C THR A 73 0.70 1.80 -22.24
N LEU A 74 -0.10 2.66 -22.88
CA LEU A 74 0.25 4.02 -23.28
C LEU A 74 -0.84 4.98 -22.81
N SER A 75 -0.47 6.11 -22.19
CA SER A 75 -1.47 7.10 -21.73
C SER A 75 -2.20 7.79 -22.89
N ASN A 76 -1.49 8.05 -24.00
CA ASN A 76 -2.03 8.73 -25.17
C ASN A 76 -1.59 7.97 -26.43
N VAL A 77 -2.55 7.57 -27.25
CA VAL A 77 -2.32 6.72 -28.44
C VAL A 77 -2.42 7.49 -29.77
N SER A 78 -2.77 8.77 -29.74
CA SER A 78 -2.76 9.64 -30.92
C SER A 78 -2.75 11.11 -30.54
N GLY A 79 -2.29 11.97 -31.45
CA GLY A 79 -2.32 13.42 -31.26
C GLY A 79 -2.00 14.21 -32.53
N ASN A 80 -2.12 15.53 -32.39
CA ASN A 80 -1.73 16.51 -33.40
C ASN A 80 -0.21 16.74 -33.36
N PRO A 81 0.37 17.44 -34.36
CA PRO A 81 1.77 17.89 -34.29
C PRO A 81 2.07 18.58 -32.97
N THR A 82 3.22 18.27 -32.40
CA THR A 82 3.67 18.80 -31.11
C THR A 82 5.19 18.85 -31.06
N ASP A 83 5.72 19.95 -30.52
CA ASP A 83 7.15 20.05 -30.24
C ASP A 83 7.54 19.22 -29.01
N GLU A 84 6.62 19.12 -28.05
CA GLU A 84 6.79 18.39 -26.80
C GLU A 84 5.45 17.89 -26.25
N GLN A 85 5.37 16.58 -26.05
CA GLN A 85 4.31 15.94 -25.29
C GLN A 85 4.87 14.74 -24.53
N TYR A 86 4.48 14.58 -23.27
CA TYR A 86 4.88 13.41 -22.49
C TYR A 86 3.88 12.28 -22.64
N ILE A 87 4.40 11.10 -22.97
CA ILE A 87 3.64 9.85 -23.06
C ILE A 87 4.11 8.96 -21.91
N LYS A 88 3.18 8.51 -21.07
CA LYS A 88 3.48 7.48 -20.07
C LYS A 88 3.47 6.13 -20.77
N ILE A 89 4.62 5.46 -20.76
CA ILE A 89 4.76 4.06 -21.19
C ILE A 89 4.79 3.24 -19.92
N ALA A 90 3.74 2.45 -19.68
CA ALA A 90 3.59 1.66 -18.47
C ALA A 90 3.61 0.17 -18.79
N VAL A 91 4.19 -0.62 -17.90
CA VAL A 91 4.25 -2.07 -17.99
C VAL A 91 3.59 -2.71 -16.78
N GLU A 92 2.79 -3.75 -17.00
CA GLU A 92 2.37 -4.64 -15.92
C GLU A 92 3.61 -5.36 -15.34
N ARG A 93 3.52 -5.87 -14.11
CA ARG A 93 4.61 -6.62 -13.49
C ARG A 93 4.92 -7.88 -14.30
N ASN A 94 6.20 -8.16 -14.58
CA ASN A 94 6.62 -9.45 -15.13
C ASN A 94 6.73 -10.47 -13.98
N THR A 95 5.77 -11.39 -13.88
CA THR A 95 5.78 -12.45 -12.86
C THR A 95 6.50 -13.72 -13.31
N THR A 96 7.10 -13.73 -14.49
CA THR A 96 7.76 -14.90 -15.06
C THR A 96 9.28 -14.88 -14.82
N ASP A 97 9.88 -16.07 -14.92
CA ASP A 97 11.34 -16.23 -14.82
C ASP A 97 12.09 -15.84 -16.11
N ALA A 98 11.36 -15.46 -17.17
CA ALA A 98 11.90 -15.07 -18.45
C ALA A 98 11.70 -13.56 -18.69
N GLU A 99 12.66 -12.97 -19.41
CA GLU A 99 12.45 -11.64 -20.00
C GLU A 99 11.29 -11.70 -21.00
N ARG A 100 10.57 -10.58 -21.13
CA ARG A 100 9.51 -10.42 -22.13
C ARG A 100 9.65 -9.11 -22.89
N THR A 101 9.18 -9.10 -24.14
CA THR A 101 9.30 -7.95 -25.05
C THR A 101 7.97 -7.56 -25.66
N ALA A 102 7.76 -6.26 -25.83
CA ALA A 102 6.69 -5.66 -26.62
C ALA A 102 7.27 -4.73 -27.68
N THR A 103 6.49 -4.43 -28.70
CA THR A 103 6.79 -3.49 -29.77
C THR A 103 5.79 -2.35 -29.73
N ILE A 104 6.27 -1.14 -29.43
CA ILE A 104 5.50 0.09 -29.64
C ILE A 104 5.70 0.52 -31.10
N THR A 105 4.62 0.65 -31.86
CA THR A 105 4.65 1.16 -33.23
C THR A 105 4.14 2.59 -33.25
N MET A 106 4.95 3.51 -33.77
CA MET A 106 4.58 4.91 -33.99
C MET A 106 4.41 5.18 -35.48
N ASN A 107 3.34 5.88 -35.82
CA ASN A 107 3.09 6.39 -37.17
C ASN A 107 2.87 7.91 -37.10
N ALA A 108 3.70 8.69 -37.79
CA ALA A 108 3.50 10.12 -37.96
C ALA A 108 3.55 10.46 -39.46
N GLY A 109 2.44 10.97 -40.01
CA GLY A 109 2.36 11.35 -41.43
C GLY A 109 2.72 10.23 -42.42
N GLY A 110 2.56 8.95 -42.04
CA GLY A 110 2.94 7.78 -42.84
C GLY A 110 4.39 7.31 -42.66
N ASN A 111 5.21 7.99 -41.86
CA ASN A 111 6.51 7.52 -41.42
C ASN A 111 6.33 6.62 -40.19
N ILE A 112 6.83 5.38 -40.25
CA ILE A 112 6.64 4.36 -39.21
C ILE A 112 7.99 4.06 -38.55
N ARG A 113 8.02 4.06 -37.22
CA ARG A 113 9.13 3.53 -36.41
C ARG A 113 8.58 2.60 -35.35
N GLN A 114 9.42 1.66 -34.95
CA GLN A 114 9.14 0.71 -33.90
C GLN A 114 10.14 0.89 -32.76
N TYR A 115 9.64 0.77 -31.54
CA TYR A 115 10.43 0.83 -30.32
C TYR A 115 10.26 -0.49 -29.59
N THR A 116 11.37 -1.14 -29.25
CA THR A 116 11.34 -2.37 -28.47
C THR A 116 11.22 -2.02 -27.00
N VAL A 117 10.23 -2.58 -26.32
CA VAL A 117 10.09 -2.50 -24.86
C VAL A 117 10.48 -3.84 -24.28
N THR A 118 11.52 -3.87 -23.46
CA THR A 118 12.00 -5.07 -22.79
C THR A 118 11.70 -4.96 -21.30
N GLN A 119 11.13 -5.99 -20.69
CA GLN A 119 10.98 -6.08 -19.25
C GLN A 119 11.74 -7.30 -18.74
N THR A 120 12.70 -7.05 -17.86
CA THR A 120 13.55 -8.08 -17.26
C THR A 120 12.73 -9.09 -16.45
N SER A 121 13.30 -10.29 -16.25
CA SER A 121 12.69 -11.30 -15.39
C SER A 121 12.88 -10.97 -13.91
N LYS A 122 12.09 -11.61 -13.06
CA LYS A 122 12.25 -11.54 -11.61
C LYS A 122 13.65 -11.89 -11.12
N ASN A 123 14.30 -12.85 -11.78
CA ASN A 123 15.59 -13.38 -11.34
C ASN A 123 16.78 -12.68 -12.01
N ALA A 124 16.54 -11.58 -12.74
CA ALA A 124 17.59 -10.82 -13.40
C ALA A 124 18.45 -10.03 -12.40
N GLU A 125 17.91 -9.69 -11.23
CA GLU A 125 18.60 -8.97 -10.17
C GLU A 125 19.10 -9.92 -9.08
N THR A 126 20.30 -9.64 -8.56
CA THR A 126 20.86 -10.32 -7.39
C THR A 126 20.65 -9.47 -6.15
N TYR A 127 20.07 -10.05 -5.10
CA TYR A 127 19.82 -9.38 -3.82
C TYR A 127 20.78 -9.90 -2.73
N PRO A 128 21.07 -9.10 -1.69
CA PRO A 128 21.70 -9.61 -0.47
C PRO A 128 20.91 -10.79 0.11
N VAL A 129 21.59 -11.72 0.76
CA VAL A 129 20.95 -12.87 1.41
C VAL A 129 19.91 -12.38 2.42
N GLY A 130 18.70 -12.91 2.34
CA GLY A 130 17.56 -12.51 3.17
C GLY A 130 16.74 -11.33 2.63
N MET A 131 17.14 -10.72 1.51
CA MET A 131 16.44 -9.59 0.88
C MET A 131 15.75 -9.98 -0.46
N GLU A 132 15.64 -11.28 -0.74
CA GLU A 132 15.13 -11.80 -2.00
C GLU A 132 13.64 -11.48 -2.19
N LYS A 133 12.84 -11.48 -1.11
CA LYS A 133 11.41 -11.23 -1.16
C LYS A 133 11.09 -9.75 -1.36
N ASP A 134 10.47 -9.44 -2.49
CA ASP A 134 9.92 -8.12 -2.77
C ASP A 134 8.68 -7.80 -1.90
N ALA A 135 8.05 -6.64 -2.12
CA ALA A 135 6.87 -6.22 -1.38
C ALA A 135 5.71 -7.21 -1.48
N ILE A 136 5.39 -7.71 -2.68
CA ILE A 136 4.27 -8.64 -2.90
C ILE A 136 4.54 -9.96 -2.20
N GLU A 137 5.75 -10.51 -2.36
CA GLU A 137 6.13 -11.77 -1.73
C GLU A 137 6.14 -11.69 -0.20
N THR A 138 6.52 -10.53 0.32
CA THR A 138 6.49 -10.23 1.75
C THR A 138 5.06 -10.18 2.26
N ILE A 139 4.18 -9.39 1.64
CA ILE A 139 2.76 -9.31 2.02
C ILE A 139 2.06 -10.67 1.90
N LYS A 140 2.32 -11.42 0.82
CA LYS A 140 1.79 -12.78 0.63
C LYS A 140 2.25 -13.77 1.71
N SER A 141 3.41 -13.52 2.33
CA SER A 141 3.95 -14.35 3.41
C SER A 141 3.34 -14.02 4.78
N ILE A 142 2.69 -12.87 4.95
CA ILE A 142 2.02 -12.48 6.19
C ILE A 142 0.61 -13.08 6.19
N GLN A 143 0.34 -13.97 7.13
CA GLN A 143 -0.95 -14.65 7.25
C GLN A 143 -1.89 -13.91 8.19
N MET A 144 -1.36 -13.45 9.32
CA MET A 144 -2.09 -12.79 10.40
C MET A 144 -1.10 -11.95 11.21
N GLY A 145 -1.33 -10.63 11.25
CA GLY A 145 -0.52 -9.67 11.99
C GLY A 145 -1.22 -9.14 13.24
N ILE A 146 -0.44 -8.63 14.19
CA ILE A 146 -0.91 -7.99 15.42
C ILE A 146 -0.03 -6.77 15.74
N ASN A 147 -0.60 -5.74 16.34
CA ASN A 147 0.14 -4.59 16.85
C ASN A 147 0.61 -4.85 18.28
N LEU A 148 1.84 -4.44 18.59
CA LEU A 148 2.29 -4.25 19.97
C LEU A 148 1.85 -2.86 20.45
N GLY A 149 0.53 -2.62 20.45
CA GLY A 149 -0.05 -1.31 20.71
C GLY A 149 0.05 -0.87 22.17
N ASN A 150 -0.03 0.43 22.38
CA ASN A 150 0.14 1.15 23.64
C ASN A 150 1.38 0.70 24.44
N THR A 151 2.50 0.52 23.74
CA THR A 151 3.78 0.02 24.27
C THR A 151 4.90 1.00 23.93
N LEU A 152 5.67 0.82 22.86
CA LEU A 152 6.85 1.67 22.58
C LEU A 152 6.50 3.07 22.05
N GLU A 153 5.27 3.28 21.60
CA GLU A 153 4.75 4.59 21.22
C GLU A 153 4.28 5.43 22.41
N ALA A 154 4.08 4.83 23.58
CA ALA A 154 3.48 5.51 24.71
C ALA A 154 4.35 6.71 25.19
N PRO A 155 3.79 7.93 25.28
CA PRO A 155 4.43 9.05 25.95
C PRO A 155 4.69 8.69 27.42
N GLY A 156 5.94 8.87 27.85
CA GLY A 156 6.39 8.57 29.21
C GLY A 156 7.00 7.19 29.41
N GLY A 157 7.14 6.36 28.38
CA GLY A 157 7.84 5.06 28.47
C GLY A 157 7.00 3.87 28.02
N GLU A 158 7.68 2.77 27.71
CA GLU A 158 7.09 1.51 27.24
C GLU A 158 5.90 0.99 28.07
N GLU A 159 5.89 1.25 29.37
CA GLU A 159 4.86 0.76 30.31
C GLU A 159 3.82 1.85 30.67
N ALA A 160 3.95 3.08 30.15
CA ALA A 160 3.19 4.25 30.59
C ALA A 160 1.69 4.15 30.28
N TRP A 161 1.31 3.40 29.24
CA TRP A 161 -0.08 3.14 28.87
C TRP A 161 -0.58 1.76 29.31
N GLY A 162 0.09 1.16 30.30
CA GLY A 162 -0.37 -0.04 31.00
C GLY A 162 0.08 -1.37 30.38
N ALA A 163 0.83 -1.34 29.28
CA ALA A 163 1.53 -2.52 28.76
C ALA A 163 2.57 -3.04 29.76
N PRO A 164 2.78 -4.36 29.85
CA PRO A 164 3.94 -4.89 30.56
C PRO A 164 5.23 -4.58 29.78
N HIS A 165 6.36 -4.51 30.48
CA HIS A 165 7.66 -4.54 29.83
C HIS A 165 7.77 -5.73 28.87
N THR A 166 8.06 -5.47 27.60
CA THR A 166 8.11 -6.48 26.55
C THR A 166 9.27 -7.43 26.78
N THR A 167 9.02 -8.73 26.62
CA THR A 167 10.03 -9.78 26.75
C THR A 167 9.92 -10.75 25.58
N GLN A 168 10.98 -11.53 25.32
CA GLN A 168 10.94 -12.63 24.35
C GLN A 168 9.73 -13.55 24.57
N ALA A 169 9.39 -13.86 25.84
CA ALA A 169 8.27 -14.74 26.15
C ALA A 169 6.91 -14.18 25.72
N ILE A 170 6.72 -12.85 25.77
CA ILE A 170 5.50 -12.20 25.27
C ILE A 170 5.42 -12.36 23.75
N ILE A 171 6.52 -12.10 23.04
CA ILE A 171 6.57 -12.21 21.58
C ILE A 171 6.40 -13.66 21.11
N ASP A 172 7.06 -14.61 21.78
CA ASP A 172 6.88 -16.05 21.52
C ASP A 172 5.43 -16.49 21.76
N GLN A 173 4.77 -15.93 22.78
CA GLN A 173 3.38 -16.22 23.06
C GLN A 173 2.45 -15.66 21.98
N MET A 174 2.71 -14.46 21.45
CA MET A 174 1.98 -13.91 20.30
C MET A 174 2.16 -14.82 19.07
N LYS A 175 3.38 -15.32 18.80
CA LYS A 175 3.61 -16.33 17.76
C LYS A 175 2.83 -17.62 18.02
N ALA A 176 2.80 -18.09 19.27
CA ALA A 176 2.08 -19.30 19.65
C ALA A 176 0.55 -19.17 19.47
N TRP A 177 0.01 -17.94 19.51
CA TRP A 177 -1.38 -17.65 19.10
C TRP A 177 -1.56 -17.62 17.57
N GLY A 178 -0.54 -17.95 16.78
CA GLY A 178 -0.64 -18.09 15.34
C GLY A 178 -0.36 -16.80 14.55
N PHE A 179 -0.04 -15.69 15.22
CA PHE A 179 0.45 -14.50 14.52
C PHE A 179 1.83 -14.77 13.92
N ASN A 180 2.04 -14.36 12.66
CA ASN A 180 3.33 -14.49 11.99
C ASN A 180 3.95 -13.15 11.60
N ALA A 181 3.31 -12.05 12.01
CA ALA A 181 3.82 -10.69 11.87
C ALA A 181 3.45 -9.83 13.09
N ILE A 182 4.31 -8.87 13.45
CA ILE A 182 4.04 -7.86 14.49
C ILE A 182 4.32 -6.46 13.93
N ARG A 183 3.37 -5.54 14.07
CA ARG A 183 3.64 -4.10 13.91
C ARG A 183 4.00 -3.53 15.27
N VAL A 184 5.08 -2.76 15.33
CA VAL A 184 5.64 -2.17 16.55
C VAL A 184 5.53 -0.65 16.42
N PRO A 185 4.39 -0.06 16.84
CA PRO A 185 4.28 1.38 17.04
C PRO A 185 5.41 1.89 17.93
N CYS A 186 6.14 2.92 17.51
CA CYS A 186 7.27 3.43 18.26
C CYS A 186 7.36 4.95 18.21
N SER A 187 7.59 5.55 19.37
CA SER A 187 7.86 6.98 19.53
C SER A 187 9.36 7.21 19.66
N TRP A 188 9.85 8.34 19.16
CA TRP A 188 11.28 8.65 19.07
C TRP A 188 11.60 10.07 19.55
N ASP A 189 10.68 11.02 19.33
CA ASP A 189 10.89 12.44 19.63
C ASP A 189 11.09 12.72 21.13
N GLN A 190 10.34 12.03 21.98
CA GLN A 190 10.51 12.14 23.44
C GLN A 190 11.84 11.56 23.94
N TYR A 191 12.58 10.85 23.09
CA TYR A 191 13.85 10.20 23.39
C TYR A 191 15.01 10.84 22.65
N LEU A 192 14.89 12.09 22.23
CA LEU A 192 16.01 12.84 21.67
C LEU A 192 16.90 13.41 22.78
N GLU A 193 18.20 13.42 22.52
CA GLU A 193 19.17 14.15 23.33
C GLU A 193 18.92 15.65 23.25
N ALA A 194 19.63 16.42 24.08
CA ALA A 194 19.45 17.88 24.18
C ALA A 194 19.70 18.65 22.87
N ASP A 195 20.30 18.03 21.85
CA ASP A 195 20.49 18.61 20.52
C ASP A 195 19.21 18.57 19.65
N GLY A 196 18.17 17.84 20.10
CA GLY A 196 16.90 17.72 19.41
C GLY A 196 16.92 16.90 18.12
N ILE A 197 17.99 16.14 17.86
CA ILE A 197 18.15 15.32 16.64
C ILE A 197 18.73 13.93 16.93
N THR A 198 19.65 13.80 17.88
CA THR A 198 20.27 12.51 18.22
C THR A 198 19.32 11.68 19.07
N ILE A 199 19.03 10.45 18.64
CA ILE A 199 18.22 9.51 19.43
C ILE A 199 19.05 9.01 20.60
N ASN A 200 18.48 9.05 21.80
CA ASN A 200 19.10 8.53 23.00
C ASN A 200 19.51 7.05 22.78
N PRO A 201 20.79 6.70 23.03
CA PRO A 201 21.30 5.37 22.70
C PRO A 201 20.65 4.26 23.53
N ASP A 202 20.22 4.54 24.77
CA ASP A 202 19.54 3.54 25.60
C ASP A 202 18.15 3.24 25.03
N TRP A 203 17.44 4.26 24.53
CA TRP A 203 16.17 4.05 23.84
C TRP A 203 16.35 3.26 22.53
N MET A 204 17.32 3.64 21.68
CA MET A 204 17.62 2.90 20.45
C MET A 204 17.94 1.43 20.74
N ASN A 205 18.74 1.16 21.77
CA ASN A 205 19.06 -0.20 22.20
C ASN A 205 17.84 -0.95 22.71
N ARG A 206 16.93 -0.29 23.44
CA ARG A 206 15.71 -0.90 23.92
C ARG A 206 14.76 -1.27 22.79
N VAL A 207 14.56 -0.37 21.82
CA VAL A 207 13.76 -0.68 20.62
C VAL A 207 14.41 -1.85 19.86
N LYS A 208 15.74 -1.83 19.70
CA LYS A 208 16.47 -2.92 19.05
C LYS A 208 16.25 -4.26 19.76
N GLU A 209 16.26 -4.29 21.07
CA GLU A 209 15.99 -5.50 21.87
C GLU A 209 14.59 -6.07 21.58
N VAL A 210 13.56 -5.21 21.49
CA VAL A 210 12.20 -5.65 21.15
C VAL A 210 12.13 -6.19 19.70
N ILE A 211 12.79 -5.53 18.76
CA ILE A 211 12.88 -6.03 17.38
C ILE A 211 13.66 -7.34 17.31
N ASP A 212 14.71 -7.52 18.10
CA ASP A 212 15.44 -8.79 18.23
C ASP A 212 14.51 -9.91 18.70
N TYR A 213 13.61 -9.63 19.65
CA TYR A 213 12.61 -10.62 20.08
C TYR A 213 11.72 -11.09 18.93
N CYS A 214 11.26 -10.17 18.09
CA CYS A 214 10.46 -10.51 16.90
C CYS A 214 11.26 -11.32 15.87
N MET A 215 12.52 -10.97 15.63
CA MET A 215 13.38 -11.70 14.69
C MET A 215 13.73 -13.10 15.19
N ASN A 216 14.03 -13.25 16.48
CA ASN A 216 14.30 -14.53 17.14
C ASN A 216 13.08 -15.45 17.11
N ALA A 217 11.89 -14.86 17.27
CA ALA A 217 10.64 -15.56 17.12
C ALA A 217 10.32 -15.88 15.65
N ASP A 218 11.11 -15.45 14.66
CA ASP A 218 10.83 -15.64 13.24
C ASP A 218 9.46 -15.09 12.83
N LEU A 219 9.29 -13.78 13.08
CA LEU A 219 8.12 -12.99 12.71
C LEU A 219 8.52 -11.92 11.68
N TYR A 220 7.61 -11.62 10.76
CA TYR A 220 7.68 -10.34 10.05
C TYR A 220 7.47 -9.19 11.03
N THR A 221 8.14 -8.06 10.84
CA THR A 221 8.08 -6.94 11.78
C THR A 221 8.02 -5.62 11.04
N ILE A 222 7.06 -4.77 11.39
CA ILE A 222 6.97 -3.39 10.88
C ILE A 222 7.31 -2.45 12.04
N LEU A 223 8.37 -1.66 11.90
CA LEU A 223 8.74 -0.60 12.86
C LEU A 223 8.42 0.76 12.22
N ASN A 224 7.77 1.66 12.96
CA ASN A 224 7.43 2.99 12.47
C ASN A 224 8.01 4.13 13.31
N ILE A 225 7.75 5.36 12.86
CA ILE A 225 7.57 6.51 13.73
C ILE A 225 6.06 6.69 13.87
N HIS A 226 5.53 6.53 15.09
CA HIS A 226 4.10 6.57 15.35
C HIS A 226 3.57 8.02 15.45
N TRP A 227 2.41 8.25 16.08
CA TRP A 227 1.92 9.61 16.37
C TRP A 227 3.02 10.48 16.99
N ASP A 228 3.78 9.92 17.95
CA ASP A 228 4.99 10.51 18.52
C ASP A 228 4.80 11.97 18.98
N GLN A 229 3.71 12.22 19.72
CA GLN A 229 3.30 13.56 20.17
C GLN A 229 2.92 14.54 19.05
N GLY A 230 2.76 14.05 17.82
CA GLY A 230 2.21 14.77 16.68
C GLY A 230 3.20 15.66 15.93
N TRP A 231 4.52 15.60 16.22
CA TRP A 231 5.50 16.53 15.63
C TRP A 231 5.59 16.46 14.10
N MET A 232 5.26 15.31 13.51
CA MET A 232 5.10 15.14 12.06
C MET A 232 3.63 14.96 11.69
N GLU A 233 2.92 14.08 12.43
CA GLU A 233 1.55 13.66 12.07
C GLU A 233 0.57 14.84 11.94
N ASN A 234 0.70 15.86 12.78
CA ASN A 234 -0.17 17.05 12.78
C ASN A 234 0.32 18.19 11.86
N HIS A 235 1.42 18.01 11.13
CA HIS A 235 2.11 19.07 10.40
C HIS A 235 2.14 18.84 8.88
N CYS A 236 1.00 18.39 8.33
CA CYS A 236 0.80 18.23 6.89
C CYS A 236 -0.14 19.30 6.28
N ASP A 237 -0.77 20.17 7.08
CA ASP A 237 -1.68 21.22 6.59
C ASP A 237 -0.90 22.32 5.83
N ALA A 238 -0.98 22.29 4.50
CA ALA A 238 -0.25 23.19 3.60
C ALA A 238 -0.69 24.67 3.74
N SER A 239 -1.86 24.93 4.32
CA SER A 239 -2.34 26.28 4.58
C SER A 239 -1.79 26.89 5.87
N MET A 240 -1.34 26.03 6.79
CA MET A 240 -0.81 26.41 8.10
C MET A 240 0.71 26.34 8.18
N GLU A 241 1.34 25.49 7.36
CA GLU A 241 2.79 25.29 7.35
C GLU A 241 3.53 26.28 6.43
N THR A 242 4.67 26.81 6.90
CA THR A 242 5.58 27.59 6.05
C THR A 242 6.58 26.68 5.33
N PRO A 243 7.18 27.11 4.20
CA PRO A 243 8.24 26.36 3.53
C PRO A 243 9.40 25.96 4.47
N GLU A 244 9.75 26.83 5.42
CA GLU A 244 10.77 26.57 6.43
C GLU A 244 10.33 25.51 7.45
N SER A 245 9.08 25.55 7.92
CA SER A 245 8.53 24.54 8.85
C SER A 245 8.53 23.15 8.20
N ILE A 246 8.04 23.06 6.96
CA ILE A 246 8.07 21.81 6.19
C ILE A 246 9.52 21.31 6.03
N ALA A 247 10.47 22.20 5.71
CA ALA A 247 11.88 21.81 5.58
C ALA A 247 12.50 21.33 6.92
N GLN A 248 12.08 21.89 8.05
CA GLN A 248 12.52 21.46 9.38
C GLN A 248 12.02 20.05 9.71
N ILE A 249 10.74 19.78 9.47
CA ILE A 249 10.14 18.46 9.68
C ILE A 249 10.75 17.44 8.73
N GLU A 250 10.89 17.76 7.44
CA GLU A 250 11.55 16.91 6.44
C GLU A 250 12.97 16.54 6.87
N SER A 251 13.76 17.51 7.36
CA SER A 251 15.11 17.28 7.88
C SER A 251 15.10 16.37 9.10
N LYS A 252 14.16 16.57 10.03
CA LYS A 252 14.02 15.72 11.22
C LYS A 252 13.65 14.29 10.85
N VAL A 253 12.66 14.08 9.97
CA VAL A 253 12.32 12.76 9.40
C VAL A 253 13.55 12.09 8.81
N TYR A 254 14.29 12.80 7.96
CA TYR A 254 15.51 12.25 7.33
C TYR A 254 16.56 11.84 8.37
N ASN A 255 16.80 12.66 9.40
CA ASN A 255 17.81 12.40 10.42
C ASN A 255 17.44 11.24 11.36
N LEU A 256 16.17 11.16 11.78
CA LEU A 256 15.70 10.04 12.62
C LEU A 256 15.77 8.74 11.85
N TRP A 257 15.23 8.71 10.63
CA TRP A 257 15.29 7.50 9.80
C TRP A 257 16.70 7.10 9.40
N THR A 258 17.64 8.04 9.25
CA THR A 258 19.05 7.69 9.03
C THR A 258 19.62 6.92 10.22
N GLN A 259 19.34 7.36 11.46
CA GLN A 259 19.81 6.70 12.68
C GLN A 259 19.14 5.33 12.89
N ILE A 260 17.82 5.26 12.72
CA ILE A 260 17.04 4.02 12.83
C ILE A 260 17.53 3.02 11.77
N ALA A 261 17.52 3.41 10.49
CA ALA A 261 17.94 2.52 9.41
C ALA A 261 19.39 2.05 9.59
N THR A 262 20.30 2.92 10.04
CA THR A 262 21.69 2.52 10.32
C THR A 262 21.78 1.45 11.40
N THR A 263 21.02 1.59 12.49
CA THR A 263 20.99 0.61 13.60
C THR A 263 20.46 -0.75 13.13
N PHE A 264 19.44 -0.74 12.28
CA PHE A 264 18.75 -1.94 11.80
C PHE A 264 19.26 -2.42 10.43
N LYS A 265 20.42 -1.94 9.98
CA LYS A 265 20.91 -2.16 8.62
C LYS A 265 21.13 -3.63 8.26
N ASP A 266 21.55 -4.46 9.21
CA ASP A 266 21.94 -5.85 8.95
C ASP A 266 20.78 -6.85 9.10
N TYR A 267 19.58 -6.38 9.46
CA TYR A 267 18.39 -7.23 9.57
C TYR A 267 17.93 -7.67 8.17
N ASP A 268 17.42 -8.89 8.05
CA ASP A 268 16.89 -9.41 6.78
C ASP A 268 15.52 -8.81 6.42
N GLY A 269 14.94 -9.28 5.32
CA GLY A 269 13.70 -8.80 4.74
C GLY A 269 12.44 -9.06 5.57
N ARG A 270 12.55 -9.72 6.74
CA ARG A 270 11.44 -9.81 7.71
C ARG A 270 11.20 -8.49 8.42
N LEU A 271 12.21 -7.62 8.55
CA LEU A 271 12.05 -6.28 9.11
C LEU A 271 11.70 -5.27 8.00
N LEU A 272 10.60 -4.57 8.18
CA LEU A 272 10.10 -3.49 7.33
C LEU A 272 10.06 -2.19 8.14
N PHE A 273 10.11 -1.06 7.43
CA PHE A 273 9.95 0.26 8.03
C PHE A 273 8.71 0.96 7.49
N ALA A 274 7.93 1.58 8.37
CA ALA A 274 6.79 2.41 8.04
C ALA A 274 7.11 3.87 8.38
N GLY A 275 7.11 4.77 7.39
CA GLY A 275 7.64 6.14 7.53
C GLY A 275 6.95 6.99 8.60
N ALA A 276 5.65 6.76 8.77
CA ALA A 276 4.70 7.50 9.57
C ALA A 276 3.62 6.58 10.19
N ASN A 277 2.56 7.19 10.72
CA ASN A 277 1.37 6.53 11.25
C ASN A 277 0.08 7.03 10.59
N GLU A 278 -0.55 8.10 11.09
CA GLU A 278 -1.84 8.60 10.59
C GLU A 278 -1.77 10.09 10.17
N PRO A 279 -0.89 10.48 9.23
CA PRO A 279 -0.62 11.88 8.90
C PRO A 279 -1.90 12.65 8.52
N VAL A 280 -2.14 13.79 9.20
CA VAL A 280 -3.35 14.60 9.06
C VAL A 280 -3.36 15.35 7.74
N VAL A 281 -3.87 14.69 6.70
CA VAL A 281 -3.97 15.21 5.33
C VAL A 281 -5.44 15.35 4.93
N GLU A 282 -5.90 16.59 4.70
CA GLU A 282 -7.29 16.95 4.41
C GLU A 282 -7.51 17.39 2.95
N SER A 283 -6.42 17.54 2.17
CA SER A 283 -6.46 18.03 0.80
C SER A 283 -5.33 17.46 -0.06
N ARG A 284 -5.34 17.77 -1.35
CA ARG A 284 -4.26 17.39 -2.27
C ARG A 284 -2.99 18.20 -2.00
N GLU A 285 -3.13 19.45 -1.59
CA GLU A 285 -2.04 20.32 -1.20
C GLU A 285 -1.33 19.79 0.05
N ASP A 286 -2.08 19.31 1.04
CA ASP A 286 -1.53 18.65 2.24
C ASP A 286 -0.82 17.34 1.87
N MET A 287 -1.34 16.58 0.90
CA MET A 287 -0.68 15.38 0.41
C MET A 287 0.69 15.69 -0.21
N ALA A 288 0.85 16.84 -0.87
CA ALA A 288 2.15 17.25 -1.38
C ALA A 288 3.17 17.53 -0.25
N VAL A 289 2.70 17.98 0.92
CA VAL A 289 3.52 18.13 2.13
C VAL A 289 3.91 16.75 2.68
N LEU A 290 2.94 15.86 2.86
CA LEU A 290 3.22 14.48 3.31
C LEU A 290 4.19 13.76 2.37
N ASN A 291 4.03 13.90 1.05
CA ASN A 291 4.91 13.27 0.08
C ASN A 291 6.37 13.73 0.21
N ARG A 292 6.63 14.96 0.68
CA ARG A 292 8.00 15.41 1.01
C ARG A 292 8.58 14.65 2.19
N TYR A 293 7.78 14.42 3.23
CA TYR A 293 8.20 13.67 4.42
C TYR A 293 8.45 12.19 4.09
N GLU A 294 7.55 11.56 3.35
CA GLU A 294 7.71 10.18 2.88
C GLU A 294 8.91 10.02 1.93
N GLN A 295 9.16 11.01 1.06
CA GLN A 295 10.36 11.02 0.23
C GLN A 295 11.65 11.15 1.06
N ALA A 296 11.65 11.97 2.11
CA ALA A 296 12.76 12.07 3.04
C ALA A 296 13.01 10.76 3.78
N PHE A 297 11.95 10.06 4.21
CA PHE A 297 12.03 8.71 4.77
C PHE A 297 12.68 7.72 3.80
N VAL A 298 12.15 7.60 2.58
CA VAL A 298 12.70 6.68 1.56
C VAL A 298 14.16 7.01 1.27
N HIS A 299 14.50 8.28 1.07
CA HIS A 299 15.89 8.70 0.84
C HIS A 299 16.82 8.37 2.01
N ALA A 300 16.40 8.64 3.26
CA ALA A 300 17.19 8.36 4.44
C ALA A 300 17.52 6.86 4.54
N VAL A 301 16.50 6.00 4.41
CA VAL A 301 16.69 4.55 4.48
C VAL A 301 17.59 4.05 3.35
N ARG A 302 17.27 4.38 2.09
CA ARG A 302 18.01 3.86 0.92
C ARG A 302 19.49 4.27 0.94
N ARG A 303 19.79 5.51 1.37
CA ARG A 303 21.17 6.03 1.45
C ARG A 303 22.06 5.30 2.46
N THR A 304 21.48 4.62 3.46
CA THR A 304 22.28 3.80 4.37
C THR A 304 22.84 2.53 3.70
N GLY A 305 22.30 2.11 2.54
CA GLY A 305 22.79 0.99 1.75
C GLY A 305 22.65 -0.38 2.44
N GLY A 306 23.38 -1.38 1.96
CA GLY A 306 23.28 -2.76 2.49
C GLY A 306 21.87 -3.32 2.30
N ASN A 307 21.32 -4.02 3.30
CA ASN A 307 19.95 -4.56 3.21
C ASN A 307 18.91 -3.44 3.09
N ASN A 308 19.16 -2.26 3.66
CA ASN A 308 18.22 -1.13 3.57
C ASN A 308 18.05 -0.60 2.15
N LEU A 309 18.95 -0.90 1.21
CA LEU A 309 18.72 -0.60 -0.21
C LEU A 309 17.54 -1.40 -0.77
N TYR A 310 17.31 -2.62 -0.26
CA TYR A 310 16.29 -3.55 -0.76
C TYR A 310 15.16 -3.82 0.24
N ARG A 311 15.20 -3.20 1.42
CA ARG A 311 14.17 -3.37 2.46
C ARG A 311 12.82 -2.88 1.96
N ASN A 312 11.77 -3.67 2.19
CA ASN A 312 10.43 -3.21 1.86
C ASN A 312 10.03 -2.06 2.81
N LEU A 313 9.59 -0.95 2.23
CA LEU A 313 9.19 0.26 2.94
C LEU A 313 7.68 0.43 2.81
N VAL A 314 7.06 0.83 3.92
CA VAL A 314 5.63 1.01 4.07
C VAL A 314 5.35 2.51 4.12
N ILE A 315 4.54 2.99 3.18
CA ILE A 315 4.22 4.42 2.98
C ILE A 315 2.76 4.66 3.37
N GLN A 316 2.50 5.66 4.18
CA GLN A 316 1.18 5.87 4.75
C GLN A 316 0.28 6.64 3.80
N GLY A 317 -0.96 6.20 3.68
CA GLY A 317 -2.01 6.98 3.04
C GLY A 317 -2.37 8.23 3.87
N PRO A 318 -3.00 9.25 3.25
CA PRO A 318 -3.52 10.42 3.97
C PRO A 318 -4.52 10.00 5.06
N ARG A 319 -4.22 10.34 6.32
CA ARG A 319 -4.89 9.85 7.55
C ARG A 319 -4.99 8.32 7.65
N THR A 320 -4.25 7.58 6.83
CA THR A 320 -4.48 6.16 6.57
C THR A 320 -5.95 5.83 6.21
N ASP A 321 -6.71 6.81 5.75
CA ASP A 321 -8.11 6.67 5.36
C ASP A 321 -8.18 6.20 3.90
N ILE A 322 -9.00 5.19 3.65
CA ILE A 322 -9.09 4.54 2.34
C ILE A 322 -9.62 5.50 1.25
N ASN A 323 -10.61 6.34 1.55
CA ASN A 323 -11.20 7.23 0.55
C ASN A 323 -10.23 8.35 0.16
N ARG A 324 -9.57 8.96 1.14
CA ARG A 324 -8.53 9.97 0.93
C ARG A 324 -7.34 9.36 0.21
N THR A 325 -6.96 8.15 0.58
CA THR A 325 -5.89 7.43 -0.10
C THR A 325 -6.25 7.17 -1.56
N ASP A 326 -7.49 6.78 -1.86
CA ASP A 326 -7.97 6.61 -3.23
C ASP A 326 -7.96 7.92 -4.03
N MET A 327 -8.40 9.02 -3.41
CA MET A 327 -8.51 10.33 -4.08
C MET A 327 -7.17 11.03 -4.29
N TRP A 328 -6.29 11.04 -3.27
CA TRP A 328 -5.19 12.00 -3.21
C TRP A 328 -3.81 11.38 -3.19
N MET A 329 -3.64 10.13 -2.72
CA MET A 329 -2.31 9.57 -2.51
C MET A 329 -1.45 9.65 -3.79
N GLU A 330 -0.28 10.27 -3.62
CA GLU A 330 0.86 10.29 -4.53
C GLU A 330 1.99 9.49 -3.88
N LEU A 331 2.74 8.73 -4.67
CA LEU A 331 3.80 7.87 -4.15
C LEU A 331 5.15 8.60 -4.20
N PRO A 332 6.03 8.42 -3.19
CA PRO A 332 7.40 8.88 -3.30
C PRO A 332 8.14 8.07 -4.38
N GLU A 333 9.22 8.63 -4.88
CA GLU A 333 10.15 7.93 -5.76
C GLU A 333 11.03 6.99 -4.96
N ASP A 334 11.22 5.77 -5.46
CA ASP A 334 12.17 4.81 -4.91
C ASP A 334 13.21 4.44 -5.97
N THR A 335 14.47 4.45 -5.57
CA THR A 335 15.61 4.02 -6.39
C THR A 335 15.59 2.52 -6.68
N VAL A 336 14.83 1.73 -5.90
CA VAL A 336 14.67 0.29 -6.09
C VAL A 336 13.22 -0.05 -6.32
N SER A 337 12.98 -0.83 -7.37
CA SER A 337 11.63 -1.21 -7.78
C SER A 337 11.04 -2.33 -6.94
N ALA A 338 9.71 -2.39 -6.89
CA ALA A 338 8.94 -3.42 -6.16
C ALA A 338 9.20 -3.53 -4.64
N ARG A 339 9.72 -2.49 -3.99
CA ARG A 339 9.99 -2.47 -2.54
C ARG A 339 9.04 -1.58 -1.73
N MET A 340 7.97 -1.09 -2.34
CA MET A 340 7.00 -0.22 -1.69
C MET A 340 5.71 -0.97 -1.35
N ILE A 341 5.19 -0.70 -0.16
CA ILE A 341 3.92 -1.19 0.39
C ILE A 341 3.13 0.04 0.84
N ILE A 342 1.81 0.06 0.66
CA ILE A 342 0.96 1.16 1.15
C ILE A 342 0.27 0.76 2.46
N GLU A 343 0.16 1.67 3.41
CA GLU A 343 -0.55 1.47 4.67
C GLU A 343 -1.83 2.30 4.74
N VAL A 344 -2.91 1.63 5.11
CA VAL A 344 -4.21 2.21 5.49
C VAL A 344 -4.69 1.55 6.77
N HIS A 345 -5.57 2.20 7.53
CA HIS A 345 -6.21 1.67 8.73
C HIS A 345 -7.71 1.55 8.50
N PHE A 346 -8.41 0.75 9.32
CA PHE A 346 -9.84 0.52 9.15
C PHE A 346 -10.57 0.35 10.49
N TYR A 347 -11.38 1.35 10.83
CA TYR A 347 -12.22 1.38 12.04
C TYR A 347 -13.68 1.75 11.73
N ASP A 348 -14.14 1.46 10.51
CA ASP A 348 -15.52 1.69 10.11
C ASP A 348 -16.43 0.52 10.55
N PRO A 349 -17.58 0.78 11.20
CA PRO A 349 -18.05 2.08 11.66
C PRO A 349 -17.42 2.49 13.00
N PHE A 350 -17.11 3.79 13.15
CA PHE A 350 -16.55 4.38 14.37
C PHE A 350 -17.37 4.01 15.62
N GLN A 351 -18.71 4.06 15.54
CA GLN A 351 -19.60 3.76 16.67
C GLN A 351 -19.46 2.32 17.20
N PHE A 352 -19.09 1.38 16.33
CA PHE A 352 -18.84 0.00 16.72
C PHE A 352 -17.39 -0.15 17.19
N CYS A 353 -16.45 0.34 16.39
CA CYS A 353 -15.03 0.05 16.56
C CYS A 353 -14.37 0.83 17.70
N LEU A 354 -14.70 2.12 17.87
CA LEU A 354 -13.90 3.06 18.67
C LEU A 354 -14.71 3.93 19.65
N ASP A 355 -15.99 4.19 19.40
CA ASP A 355 -16.78 5.13 20.22
C ASP A 355 -17.00 4.58 21.64
N ASP A 356 -16.35 5.17 22.65
CA ASP A 356 -16.49 4.75 24.05
C ASP A 356 -17.73 5.34 24.75
N ASN A 357 -18.47 6.24 24.08
CA ASN A 357 -19.66 6.84 24.63
C ASN A 357 -20.85 5.85 24.57
N PRO A 358 -21.38 5.42 25.73
CA PRO A 358 -22.46 4.43 25.79
C PRO A 358 -23.77 4.91 25.17
N ASN A 359 -23.91 6.21 24.87
CA ASN A 359 -25.11 6.79 24.26
C ASN A 359 -25.07 6.82 22.73
N SER A 360 -23.89 6.66 22.12
CA SER A 360 -23.71 6.71 20.66
C SER A 360 -23.04 5.47 20.08
N CYS A 361 -22.39 4.65 20.92
CA CYS A 361 -21.82 3.39 20.48
C CYS A 361 -22.88 2.38 20.02
N THR A 362 -22.48 1.47 19.14
CA THR A 362 -23.26 0.29 18.76
C THR A 362 -22.59 -0.98 19.28
N TYR A 363 -23.37 -1.92 19.80
CA TYR A 363 -22.86 -3.20 20.33
C TYR A 363 -22.84 -4.33 19.31
N PHE A 364 -23.50 -4.13 18.15
CA PHE A 364 -23.61 -5.15 17.12
C PHE A 364 -23.17 -4.60 15.77
N TRP A 365 -22.68 -5.50 14.93
CA TRP A 365 -22.27 -5.33 13.56
C TRP A 365 -22.53 -6.63 12.78
N GLY A 366 -22.88 -6.49 11.50
CA GLY A 366 -23.15 -7.59 10.59
C GLY A 366 -24.64 -7.87 10.45
N GLU A 367 -25.06 -8.22 9.24
CA GLU A 367 -26.45 -8.60 8.95
C GLU A 367 -27.01 -9.67 9.91
N PRO A 368 -26.24 -10.73 10.26
CA PRO A 368 -26.75 -11.77 11.17
C PRO A 368 -27.10 -11.26 12.58
N TYR A 369 -26.52 -10.12 12.99
CA TYR A 369 -26.65 -9.56 14.33
C TYR A 369 -27.63 -8.39 14.42
N ALA A 370 -28.14 -7.89 13.30
CA ALA A 370 -29.12 -6.79 13.24
C ALA A 370 -30.40 -7.05 14.06
N LYS A 371 -30.74 -8.32 14.28
CA LYS A 371 -31.91 -8.73 15.09
C LYS A 371 -31.73 -8.57 16.60
N TYR A 372 -30.50 -8.35 17.09
CA TYR A 372 -30.20 -8.24 18.52
C TYR A 372 -30.09 -6.79 19.01
N GLY A 373 -29.95 -5.83 18.10
CA GLY A 373 -29.91 -4.42 18.43
C GLY A 373 -29.52 -3.53 17.25
N PRO A 374 -29.36 -2.21 17.48
CA PRO A 374 -28.99 -1.27 16.43
C PRO A 374 -27.63 -1.58 15.82
N ILE A 375 -27.56 -1.47 14.49
CA ILE A 375 -26.33 -1.53 13.69
C ILE A 375 -26.25 -0.29 12.79
N ASN A 376 -25.04 0.06 12.30
CA ASN A 376 -24.88 1.13 11.32
C ASN A 376 -25.19 0.61 9.90
N GLU A 377 -26.38 0.88 9.37
CA GLU A 377 -26.82 0.34 8.06
C GLU A 377 -25.88 0.64 6.87
N GLY A 378 -25.08 1.72 6.93
CA GLY A 378 -24.18 2.12 5.85
C GLY A 378 -22.79 1.49 5.87
N SER A 379 -22.34 0.99 7.03
CA SER A 379 -20.97 0.49 7.24
C SER A 379 -20.97 -0.97 7.67
N GLN A 380 -21.52 -1.85 6.84
CA GLN A 380 -21.62 -3.30 7.06
C GLN A 380 -20.71 -4.08 6.09
N GLU A 381 -20.97 -5.36 5.82
CA GLU A 381 -20.14 -6.25 4.99
C GLU A 381 -19.80 -5.67 3.61
N MET A 382 -20.77 -5.03 2.95
CA MET A 382 -20.57 -4.46 1.63
C MET A 382 -19.64 -3.24 1.64
N HIS A 383 -19.73 -2.41 2.69
CA HIS A 383 -18.83 -1.27 2.85
C HIS A 383 -17.38 -1.72 2.97
N VAL A 384 -17.10 -2.78 3.75
CA VAL A 384 -15.75 -3.38 3.84
C VAL A 384 -15.26 -3.81 2.45
N CYS A 385 -16.09 -4.51 1.68
CA CYS A 385 -15.74 -4.91 0.31
C CYS A 385 -15.44 -3.70 -0.58
N GLU A 386 -16.31 -2.69 -0.59
CA GLU A 386 -16.16 -1.49 -1.41
C GLU A 386 -14.91 -0.67 -1.04
N GLN A 387 -14.59 -0.56 0.25
CA GLN A 387 -13.40 0.14 0.72
C GLN A 387 -12.13 -0.60 0.27
N PHE A 388 -12.04 -1.92 0.49
CA PHE A 388 -10.84 -2.66 0.10
C PHE A 388 -10.70 -2.82 -1.42
N GLU A 389 -11.80 -2.85 -2.17
CA GLU A 389 -11.75 -2.88 -3.63
C GLU A 389 -11.15 -1.58 -4.22
N LYS A 390 -11.34 -0.42 -3.57
CA LYS A 390 -10.66 0.84 -3.97
C LYS A 390 -9.15 0.68 -3.91
N MET A 391 -8.64 0.17 -2.79
CA MET A 391 -7.21 -0.06 -2.60
C MET A 391 -6.67 -1.10 -3.58
N LYS A 392 -7.46 -2.16 -3.82
CA LYS A 392 -7.12 -3.18 -4.81
C LYS A 392 -6.93 -2.58 -6.21
N LYS A 393 -7.93 -1.85 -6.70
CA LYS A 393 -7.92 -1.20 -8.02
C LYS A 393 -6.83 -0.13 -8.12
N LYS A 394 -6.62 0.65 -7.06
CA LYS A 394 -5.65 1.75 -7.09
C LYS A 394 -4.21 1.25 -7.08
N PHE A 395 -3.89 0.22 -6.30
CA PHE A 395 -2.51 -0.21 -6.03
C PHE A 395 -2.22 -1.68 -6.33
N VAL A 396 -3.00 -2.61 -5.76
CA VAL A 396 -2.73 -4.07 -5.83
C VAL A 396 -2.71 -4.56 -7.27
N ASP A 397 -3.70 -4.18 -8.07
CA ASP A 397 -3.78 -4.53 -9.49
C ASP A 397 -2.66 -3.91 -10.33
N LYS A 398 -1.93 -2.95 -9.77
CA LYS A 398 -0.75 -2.31 -10.36
C LYS A 398 0.56 -2.80 -9.74
N GLY A 399 0.50 -3.87 -8.95
CA GLY A 399 1.67 -4.53 -8.37
C GLY A 399 2.24 -3.86 -7.11
N ILE A 400 1.44 -3.06 -6.41
CA ILE A 400 1.82 -2.45 -5.12
C ILE A 400 0.88 -3.01 -4.05
N PRO A 401 1.35 -3.90 -3.16
CA PRO A 401 0.52 -4.50 -2.13
C PRO A 401 0.33 -3.53 -0.96
N LEU A 402 -0.54 -3.90 -0.03
CA LEU A 402 -0.87 -3.07 1.11
C LEU A 402 -0.70 -3.79 2.45
N VAL A 403 -0.64 -2.98 3.50
CA VAL A 403 -0.85 -3.34 4.89
C VAL A 403 -2.13 -2.65 5.36
N LEU A 404 -3.04 -3.42 5.94
CA LEU A 404 -4.07 -2.89 6.82
C LEU A 404 -3.43 -2.78 8.21
N GLY A 405 -2.82 -1.63 8.48
CA GLY A 405 -1.89 -1.43 9.61
C GLY A 405 -2.56 -1.55 10.97
N GLU A 406 -3.83 -1.15 11.02
CA GLU A 406 -4.65 -1.24 12.22
C GLU A 406 -6.11 -1.49 11.86
N TYR A 407 -6.72 -2.40 12.60
CA TYR A 407 -8.17 -2.59 12.69
C TYR A 407 -8.49 -3.34 13.98
N SER A 408 -9.62 -3.03 14.60
CA SER A 408 -10.21 -3.82 15.68
C SER A 408 -11.63 -3.34 15.97
N ALA A 409 -12.42 -4.17 16.65
CA ALA A 409 -13.57 -3.68 17.40
C ALA A 409 -13.20 -3.64 18.88
N MET A 410 -13.41 -2.50 19.54
CA MET A 410 -13.14 -2.39 20.97
C MET A 410 -14.01 -3.37 21.77
N TYR A 411 -13.45 -3.93 22.83
CA TYR A 411 -14.22 -4.74 23.79
C TYR A 411 -15.32 -3.91 24.44
N ARG A 412 -16.53 -4.47 24.51
CA ARG A 412 -17.66 -3.83 25.20
C ARG A 412 -18.35 -4.75 26.19
N THR A 413 -18.67 -4.20 27.36
CA THR A 413 -19.65 -4.80 28.26
C THR A 413 -21.05 -4.34 27.83
N HIS A 414 -21.88 -5.29 27.40
CA HIS A 414 -23.26 -5.04 26.99
C HIS A 414 -24.13 -4.72 28.23
N PRO A 415 -25.05 -3.74 28.17
CA PRO A 415 -25.91 -3.36 29.31
C PRO A 415 -26.97 -4.43 29.69
N VAL A 416 -27.08 -5.49 28.90
CA VAL A 416 -27.98 -6.62 29.12
C VAL A 416 -27.12 -7.88 29.11
N ASP A 417 -26.91 -8.47 30.28
CA ASP A 417 -26.01 -9.63 30.47
C ASP A 417 -26.29 -10.78 29.50
N SER A 418 -27.56 -11.06 29.20
CA SER A 418 -27.94 -12.15 28.29
C SER A 418 -27.52 -11.94 26.83
N LEU A 419 -27.12 -10.72 26.46
CA LEU A 419 -26.65 -10.36 25.13
C LEU A 419 -25.12 -10.24 25.04
N GLN A 420 -24.39 -10.43 26.15
CA GLN A 420 -22.94 -10.26 26.18
C GLN A 420 -22.21 -11.21 25.22
N GLU A 421 -22.58 -12.50 25.21
CA GLU A 421 -21.93 -13.45 24.30
C GLU A 421 -22.22 -13.10 22.84
N VAL A 422 -23.44 -12.68 22.52
CA VAL A 422 -23.83 -12.27 21.16
C VAL A 422 -23.08 -11.00 20.72
N CYS A 423 -22.76 -10.09 21.65
CA CYS A 423 -21.89 -8.95 21.40
C CYS A 423 -20.50 -9.43 20.97
N HIS A 424 -19.91 -10.39 21.67
CA HIS A 424 -18.61 -10.96 21.31
C HIS A 424 -18.63 -11.79 20.02
N GLU A 425 -19.72 -12.51 19.74
CA GLU A 425 -19.92 -13.18 18.45
C GLU A 425 -19.93 -12.17 17.29
N SER A 426 -20.56 -11.00 17.50
CA SER A 426 -20.61 -9.90 16.55
C SER A 426 -19.25 -9.22 16.35
N GLU A 427 -18.51 -8.94 17.43
CA GLU A 427 -17.12 -8.46 17.41
C GLU A 427 -16.20 -9.44 16.66
N GLY A 428 -16.37 -10.75 16.92
CA GLY A 428 -15.65 -11.82 16.23
C GLY A 428 -15.97 -11.85 14.73
N TYR A 429 -17.25 -11.78 14.38
CA TYR A 429 -17.69 -11.78 12.98
C TYR A 429 -17.13 -10.59 12.20
N PHE A 430 -17.18 -9.37 12.76
CA PHE A 430 -16.51 -8.20 12.18
C PHE A 430 -15.01 -8.46 11.97
N THR A 431 -14.32 -8.89 13.03
CA THR A 431 -12.87 -9.11 13.01
C THR A 431 -12.49 -10.13 11.94
N GLY A 432 -13.16 -11.29 11.89
CA GLY A 432 -12.93 -12.33 10.90
C GLY A 432 -13.24 -11.88 9.48
N TYR A 433 -14.36 -11.16 9.28
CA TYR A 433 -14.77 -10.67 7.97
C TYR A 433 -13.78 -9.64 7.40
N VAL A 434 -13.38 -8.65 8.21
CA VAL A 434 -12.39 -7.65 7.82
C VAL A 434 -11.04 -8.31 7.50
N THR A 435 -10.60 -9.27 8.32
CA THR A 435 -9.36 -10.04 8.08
C THR A 435 -9.38 -10.75 6.74
N GLU A 436 -10.47 -11.47 6.45
CA GLU A 436 -10.66 -12.21 5.20
C GLU A 436 -10.65 -11.27 4.00
N GLN A 437 -11.45 -10.19 4.05
CA GLN A 437 -11.57 -9.27 2.93
C GLN A 437 -10.31 -8.45 2.70
N ALA A 438 -9.56 -8.09 3.74
CA ALA A 438 -8.26 -7.44 3.61
C ALA A 438 -7.32 -8.31 2.76
N LYS A 439 -7.19 -9.60 3.12
CA LYS A 439 -6.36 -10.55 2.38
C LYS A 439 -6.83 -10.75 0.95
N ASN A 440 -8.13 -10.96 0.73
CA ASN A 440 -8.72 -11.13 -0.61
C ASN A 440 -8.44 -9.94 -1.54
N ASN A 441 -8.19 -8.75 -0.97
CA ASN A 441 -7.89 -7.54 -1.70
C ASN A 441 -6.41 -7.14 -1.70
N GLY A 442 -5.49 -7.96 -1.17
CA GLY A 442 -4.05 -7.69 -1.21
C GLY A 442 -3.49 -6.87 -0.05
N LEU A 443 -4.25 -6.76 1.05
CA LEU A 443 -3.86 -6.06 2.28
C LEU A 443 -3.47 -7.08 3.35
N ALA A 444 -2.26 -7.00 3.91
CA ALA A 444 -1.90 -7.79 5.10
C ALA A 444 -2.58 -7.22 6.36
N PRO A 445 -3.44 -7.97 7.07
CA PRO A 445 -4.17 -7.46 8.23
C PRO A 445 -3.33 -7.49 9.52
N PHE A 446 -3.24 -6.35 10.21
CA PHE A 446 -2.64 -6.21 11.53
C PHE A 446 -3.67 -5.77 12.55
N LEU A 447 -4.08 -6.71 13.40
CA LEU A 447 -5.05 -6.44 14.47
C LEU A 447 -4.46 -5.42 15.46
N TRP A 448 -5.22 -4.39 15.82
CA TRP A 448 -4.84 -3.50 16.92
C TRP A 448 -5.07 -4.20 18.27
N ASP A 449 -3.99 -4.39 19.05
CA ASP A 449 -4.04 -4.97 20.39
C ASP A 449 -3.33 -4.08 21.40
N ILE A 450 -3.98 -3.87 22.55
CA ILE A 450 -3.44 -3.11 23.68
C ILE A 450 -3.61 -3.94 24.96
N GLN A 451 -2.74 -3.72 25.94
CA GLN A 451 -2.91 -4.39 27.23
C GLN A 451 -4.20 -3.90 27.88
N ASN A 452 -5.01 -4.83 28.38
CA ASN A 452 -6.36 -4.59 28.90
C ASN A 452 -7.41 -4.21 27.82
N GLY A 453 -7.10 -4.40 26.53
CA GLY A 453 -8.05 -4.20 25.43
C GLY A 453 -9.14 -5.28 25.32
N GLY A 454 -9.08 -6.32 26.16
CA GLY A 454 -10.13 -7.33 26.31
C GLY A 454 -9.93 -8.62 25.51
N LEU A 455 -9.07 -8.62 24.48
CA LEU A 455 -8.85 -9.81 23.65
C LEU A 455 -7.67 -10.68 24.12
N PHE A 456 -6.54 -10.05 24.46
CA PHE A 456 -5.35 -10.74 24.96
C PHE A 456 -4.88 -10.13 26.29
N ASP A 457 -4.25 -10.97 27.11
CA ASP A 457 -3.55 -10.57 28.33
C ASP A 457 -2.07 -10.93 28.18
N ARG A 458 -1.24 -9.93 27.88
CA ARG A 458 0.20 -10.11 27.65
C ARG A 458 0.94 -10.47 28.93
N ASN A 459 0.49 -9.99 30.10
CA ASN A 459 1.04 -10.36 31.40
C ASN A 459 0.86 -11.85 31.71
N LYS A 460 -0.32 -12.39 31.37
CA LYS A 460 -0.66 -13.79 31.66
C LYS A 460 -0.38 -14.74 30.50
N GLY A 461 -0.06 -14.23 29.32
CA GLY A 461 0.05 -15.02 28.10
C GLY A 461 -1.26 -15.73 27.75
N LYS A 462 -2.41 -15.05 27.89
CA LYS A 462 -3.74 -15.65 27.64
C LYS A 462 -4.55 -14.94 26.57
N ILE A 463 -5.32 -15.74 25.84
CA ILE A 463 -6.46 -15.27 25.05
C ILE A 463 -7.65 -15.13 26.01
N LEU A 464 -8.21 -13.93 26.11
CA LEU A 464 -9.33 -13.61 27.00
C LEU A 464 -10.69 -13.85 26.33
N LEU A 465 -10.78 -13.63 25.01
CA LEU A 465 -11.99 -13.85 24.21
C LEU A 465 -11.75 -14.85 23.08
N PRO A 466 -11.81 -16.16 23.36
CA PRO A 466 -11.65 -17.20 22.35
C PRO A 466 -12.64 -17.09 21.18
N THR A 467 -13.88 -16.63 21.43
CA THR A 467 -14.91 -16.45 20.39
C THR A 467 -14.43 -15.48 19.29
N VAL A 468 -13.89 -14.32 19.68
CA VAL A 468 -13.35 -13.32 18.74
C VAL A 468 -12.08 -13.83 18.06
N TYR A 469 -11.15 -14.39 18.83
CA TYR A 469 -9.88 -14.92 18.30
C TYR A 469 -10.09 -16.04 17.27
N ASN A 470 -11.04 -16.95 17.49
CA ASN A 470 -11.30 -18.03 16.54
C ASN A 470 -11.83 -17.48 15.21
N GLN A 471 -12.73 -16.48 15.24
CA GLN A 471 -13.22 -15.85 14.01
C GLN A 471 -12.13 -15.08 13.26
N LEU A 472 -11.24 -14.37 13.98
CA LEU A 472 -10.04 -13.77 13.41
C LEU A 472 -9.20 -14.80 12.65
N LYS A 473 -8.87 -15.92 13.32
CA LYS A 473 -8.06 -16.99 12.75
C LYS A 473 -8.73 -17.62 11.52
N GLU A 474 -10.03 -17.93 11.60
CA GLU A 474 -10.78 -18.48 10.48
C GLU A 474 -10.84 -17.50 9.30
N GLY A 475 -11.01 -16.20 9.56
CA GLY A 475 -10.95 -15.17 8.53
C GLY A 475 -9.59 -15.11 7.84
N ALA A 476 -8.50 -15.22 8.61
CA ALA A 476 -7.15 -15.33 8.07
C ALA A 476 -6.96 -16.60 7.22
N GLU A 477 -7.53 -17.74 7.62
CA GLU A 477 -7.45 -19.00 6.86
C GLU A 477 -8.27 -18.98 5.57
N ARG A 478 -9.44 -18.32 5.57
CA ARG A 478 -10.29 -18.16 4.38
C ARG A 478 -9.73 -17.17 3.36
N GLY A 479 -9.07 -16.10 3.83
CA GLY A 479 -8.54 -15.04 2.98
C GLY A 479 -7.41 -15.50 2.06
N GLN A 480 -7.53 -15.22 0.76
CA GLN A 480 -6.56 -15.58 -0.27
C GLN A 480 -6.06 -14.34 -1.02
N TYR A 481 -4.77 -14.04 -0.90
CA TYR A 481 -4.19 -12.90 -1.62
C TYR A 481 -4.35 -13.02 -3.14
N PRO A 482 -4.62 -11.91 -3.86
CA PRO A 482 -4.92 -11.91 -5.29
C PRO A 482 -3.66 -11.95 -6.19
N PHE A 483 -2.50 -12.32 -5.63
CA PHE A 483 -1.19 -12.31 -6.30
C PHE A 483 -0.66 -13.70 -6.62
#